data_AF-A0A9I9D760-F1
#
_entry.id   AF-A0A9I9D760-F1
#
_cell.length_a   1.000
_cell.length_b   1.000
_cell.length_c   1.000
_cell.angle_alpha   90.00
_cell.angle_beta   90.00
_cell.angle_gamma   90.00
#
_symmetry.space_group_name_H-M   'P 1'
#
loop_
_entity.id
_entity.type
_entity.pdbx_description
1 polymer ?
#
loop_
_entity_poly.entity_id
_entity_poly.type
_entity_poly.pdbx_seq_one_letter_code
_entity_poly.pdbx_strand_id
1 'polypeptide(L)' 'MAGAGNEDMEDDTRTPTPTPTPTLSSTSEAANRHVVVVMDGMEEFTTHPLEWALDNVIKPGCLVTLVGAMPWLNIPR' A
#
# COMPACT_ATOMS: atom_id res chain seq x y z
N MET A 1 -13.86 -75.41 -1.39
CA MET A 1 -13.89 -74.60 -2.63
C MET A 1 -13.47 -73.19 -2.26
N ALA A 2 -12.65 -72.59 -3.10
CA ALA A 2 -11.93 -71.34 -2.89
C ALA A 2 -12.85 -70.10 -2.77
N GLY A 3 -12.29 -69.04 -2.21
CA GLY A 3 -12.84 -67.68 -2.24
C GLY A 3 -11.88 -66.72 -1.53
N ALA A 4 -10.82 -66.32 -2.22
CA ALA A 4 -9.93 -65.24 -1.82
C ALA A 4 -10.61 -63.89 -2.07
N GLY A 5 -10.30 -62.88 -1.25
CA GLY A 5 -10.72 -61.50 -1.45
C GLY A 5 -10.23 -60.63 -0.30
N ASN A 6 -8.96 -60.22 -0.38
CA ASN A 6 -8.45 -59.10 0.40
C ASN A 6 -8.78 -57.86 -0.43
N GLU A 7 -9.47 -56.87 0.15
CA GLU A 7 -9.65 -55.57 -0.48
C GLU A 7 -9.17 -54.50 0.50
N ASP A 8 -7.99 -54.01 0.16
CA ASP A 8 -7.27 -52.93 0.79
C ASP A 8 -8.04 -51.59 0.72
N MET A 9 -7.85 -50.78 1.77
CA MET A 9 -7.50 -49.37 1.70
C MET A 9 -8.31 -48.45 0.76
N GLU A 10 -9.15 -47.59 1.32
CA GLU A 10 -9.01 -46.15 1.06
C GLU A 10 -9.58 -45.33 2.22
N ASP A 11 -8.64 -44.72 2.93
CA ASP A 11 -8.79 -43.73 3.98
C ASP A 11 -9.57 -42.52 3.41
N ASP A 12 -10.82 -42.34 3.84
CA ASP A 12 -11.67 -41.19 3.49
C ASP A 12 -11.17 -39.95 4.28
N THR A 13 -9.90 -39.58 4.10
CA THR A 13 -9.41 -38.23 4.43
C THR A 13 -9.73 -37.32 3.26
N ARG A 14 -10.98 -36.85 3.21
CA ARG A 14 -11.31 -35.63 2.48
C ARG A 14 -10.52 -34.49 3.11
N THR A 15 -9.32 -34.27 2.57
CA THR A 15 -8.54 -33.06 2.78
C THR A 15 -9.46 -31.90 2.38
N PRO A 16 -9.86 -31.00 3.29
CA PRO A 16 -10.56 -29.81 2.86
C PRO A 16 -9.58 -29.03 1.99
N THR A 17 -9.90 -28.94 0.69
CA THR A 17 -9.22 -28.04 -0.23
C THR A 17 -9.13 -26.67 0.45
N PRO A 18 -7.93 -26.09 0.65
CA PRO A 18 -7.87 -24.72 1.13
C PRO A 18 -8.54 -23.86 0.07
N THR A 19 -9.73 -23.36 0.39
CA THR A 19 -10.41 -22.33 -0.38
C THR A 19 -9.36 -21.26 -0.69
N PRO A 20 -9.08 -20.94 -1.96
CA PRO A 20 -8.23 -19.80 -2.26
C PRO A 20 -8.98 -18.58 -1.75
N THR A 21 -8.59 -18.11 -0.56
CA THR A 21 -8.98 -16.80 -0.06
C THR A 21 -8.66 -15.82 -1.17
N PRO A 22 -9.62 -15.05 -1.70
CA PRO A 22 -9.28 -13.98 -2.62
C PRO A 22 -8.42 -13.01 -1.83
N THR A 23 -7.11 -13.07 -2.04
CA THR A 23 -6.18 -12.06 -1.57
C THR A 23 -6.60 -10.79 -2.27
N LEU A 24 -7.28 -9.90 -1.53
CA LEU A 24 -7.47 -8.52 -1.91
C LEU A 24 -6.08 -7.87 -1.90
N SER A 25 -5.29 -8.14 -2.94
CA SER A 25 -4.10 -7.37 -3.25
C SER A 25 -4.54 -6.00 -3.77
N SER A 26 -5.08 -5.19 -2.87
CA SER A 26 -5.36 -3.77 -3.10
C SER A 26 -4.09 -2.93 -2.91
N THR A 27 -2.92 -3.45 -3.29
CA THR A 27 -1.64 -2.72 -3.20
C THR A 27 -1.33 -1.92 -4.47
N SER A 28 -2.07 -2.13 -5.57
CA SER A 28 -1.75 -1.50 -6.86
C SER A 28 -2.31 -0.07 -7.04
N GLU A 29 -3.41 0.29 -6.40
CA GLU A 29 -4.07 1.60 -6.63
C GLU A 29 -3.38 2.77 -5.89
N ALA A 30 -2.69 2.48 -4.79
CA ALA A 30 -2.01 3.51 -4.02
C ALA A 30 -0.60 3.85 -4.53
N ALA A 31 0.09 2.86 -5.11
CA ALA A 31 1.48 2.96 -5.57
C ALA A 31 1.72 4.01 -6.67
N ASN A 32 0.66 4.49 -7.33
CA ASN A 32 0.76 5.45 -8.43
C ASN A 32 0.26 6.87 -8.06
N ARG A 33 -0.04 7.13 -6.79
CA ARG A 33 -0.50 8.47 -6.37
C ARG A 33 0.63 9.31 -5.82
N HIS A 34 0.86 10.44 -6.48
CA HIS A 34 1.84 11.45 -6.09
C HIS A 34 1.12 12.62 -5.43
N VAL A 35 1.52 12.96 -4.20
CA VAL A 35 1.01 14.12 -3.45
C VAL A 35 2.13 15.14 -3.35
N VAL A 36 1.87 16.36 -3.80
CA VAL A 36 2.81 17.49 -3.68
C VAL A 36 2.28 18.45 -2.64
N VAL A 37 3.08 18.69 -1.59
CA VAL A 37 2.78 19.70 -0.57
C VAL A 37 3.68 20.89 -0.85
N VAL A 38 3.06 22.01 -1.24
CA VAL A 38 3.75 23.27 -1.46
C VAL A 38 3.72 24.05 -0.15
N MET A 39 4.89 24.46 0.32
CA MET A 39 5.07 25.23 1.55
C MET A 39 5.73 26.55 1.21
N ASP A 40 5.50 27.55 2.06
CA ASP A 40 6.25 28.79 1.98
C ASP A 40 7.72 28.50 2.31
N GLY A 41 8.61 28.76 1.36
CA GLY A 41 10.05 28.56 1.54
C GLY A 41 10.75 29.76 2.17
N MET A 42 10.05 30.89 2.39
CA MET A 42 10.57 32.06 3.09
C MET A 42 10.43 31.93 4.62
N GLU A 43 9.54 31.05 5.08
CA GLU A 43 9.36 30.75 6.50
C GLU A 43 10.20 29.54 6.92
N GLU A 44 10.46 29.41 8.23
CA GLU A 44 11.08 28.19 8.75
C GLU A 44 10.17 26.99 8.48
N PHE A 45 10.78 25.90 8.01
CA PHE A 45 10.06 24.67 7.74
C PHE A 45 9.41 24.14 9.01
N THR A 46 8.08 24.01 9.01
CA THR A 46 7.30 23.39 10.07
C THR A 46 6.70 22.07 9.60
N THR A 47 6.53 21.10 10.50
CA THR A 47 5.96 19.78 10.17
C THR A 47 4.43 19.78 10.20
N HIS A 48 3.79 20.79 10.77
CA HIS A 48 2.33 20.85 10.91
C HIS A 48 1.54 20.70 9.59
N PRO A 49 1.91 21.35 8.48
CA PRO A 49 1.22 21.15 7.21
C PRO A 49 1.36 19.72 6.68
N LEU A 50 2.51 19.08 6.92
CA LEU A 50 2.76 17.70 6.54
C LEU A 50 1.95 16.72 7.40
N GLU A 51 1.95 16.91 8.72
CA GLU A 51 1.16 16.11 9.66
C GLU A 51 -0.33 16.15 9.28
N TRP A 52 -0.86 17.34 9.06
CA TRP A 52 -2.24 17.50 8.62
C TRP A 52 -2.51 16.80 7.27
N ALA A 53 -1.60 16.92 6.30
CA ALA A 53 -1.75 16.26 5.00
C ALA A 53 -1.71 14.72 5.12
N LEU A 54 -0.88 14.18 6.01
CA LEU A 54 -0.78 12.75 6.30
C LEU A 54 -2.09 12.20 6.88
N ASP A 55 -2.72 12.96 7.77
CA ASP A 55 -3.96 12.54 8.43
C ASP A 55 -5.20 12.67 7.53
N ASN A 56 -5.21 13.63 6.60
CA ASN A 56 -6.43 14.02 5.88
C ASN A 56 -6.44 13.65 4.39
N VAL A 57 -5.27 13.59 3.74
CA VAL A 57 -5.18 13.53 2.26
C VAL A 57 -4.38 12.32 1.79
N ILE A 58 -3.26 12.03 2.44
CA ILE A 58 -2.28 11.04 1.99
C ILE A 58 -2.72 9.65 2.46
N LYS A 59 -2.73 8.69 1.54
CA LYS A 59 -3.01 7.28 1.85
C LYS A 59 -1.72 6.46 1.86
N PRO A 60 -1.68 5.32 2.58
CA PRO A 60 -0.53 4.43 2.56
C PRO A 60 -0.17 4.02 1.13
N GLY A 61 1.12 4.06 0.78
CA GLY A 61 1.61 3.73 -0.56
C GLY A 61 1.70 4.91 -1.53
N CYS A 62 1.26 6.12 -1.14
CA CYS A 62 1.47 7.33 -1.93
C CYS A 62 2.91 7.85 -1.81
N LEU A 63 3.44 8.44 -2.89
CA LEU A 63 4.70 9.18 -2.87
C LEU A 63 4.42 10.65 -2.54
N VAL A 64 5.09 11.16 -1.52
CA VAL A 64 4.91 12.54 -1.05
C VAL A 64 6.14 13.36 -1.40
N THR A 65 5.94 14.52 -2.04
CA THR A 65 7.00 15.47 -2.35
C THR A 65 6.70 16.80 -1.67
N LEU A 66 7.66 17.30 -0.89
CA LEU A 66 7.61 18.61 -0.25
C LEU A 66 8.34 19.62 -1.14
N VAL A 67 7.70 20.75 -1.44
CA VAL A 67 8.29 21.83 -2.25
C VAL A 67 8.20 23.13 -1.49
N GLY A 68 9.34 23.69 -1.11
CA GLY A 68 9.43 25.06 -0.62
C GLY A 68 9.41 26.05 -1.79
N ALA A 69 8.41 26.92 -1.85
CA ALA A 69 8.33 27.97 -2.85
C ALA A 69 8.95 29.25 -2.29
N MET A 70 10.06 29.71 -2.90
CA MET A 70 10.63 31.03 -2.62
C MET A 70 10.43 31.95 -3.82
N PRO A 71 9.99 33.20 -3.62
CA PRO A 71 9.88 34.16 -4.70
C PRO A 71 11.26 34.46 -5.30
N TRP A 72 11.29 34.66 -6.61
CA TRP A 72 12.52 35.05 -7.29
C TRP A 72 12.92 36.46 -6.88
N LEU A 73 14.05 36.62 -6.18
CA LEU A 73 14.54 37.92 -5.76
C LEU A 73 15.18 38.62 -6.96
N ASN A 74 14.51 39.63 -7.52
CA ASN A 74 15.15 40.55 -8.45
C ASN A 74 16.23 41.33 -7.71
N ILE A 75 17.50 40.89 -7.80
CA ILE A 75 18.65 41.64 -7.27
C ILE A 75 19.07 42.63 -8.37
N PRO A 76 18.89 43.96 -8.18
CA PRO A 76 19.41 44.94 -9.11
C PRO A 76 20.94 44.86 -9.16
N ARG A 77 21.53 45.00 -10.35
CA ARG A 77 22.98 45.16 -10.51
C ARG A 77 23.47 46.51 -10.01
#